data_AF-A0A935Y576-F1
#
_entry.id   AF-A0A935Y576-F1
#
_cell.length_a   1.000
_cell.length_b   1.000
_cell.length_c   1.000
_cell.angle_alpha   90.00
_cell.angle_beta   90.00
_cell.angle_gamma   90.00
#
_symmetry.space_group_name_H-M   'P 1'
#
loop_
_entity.id
_entity.type
_entity.pdbx_description
1 polymer ?
#
loop_
_entity_poly.entity_id
_entity_poly.type
_entity_poly.pdbx_seq_one_letter_code
_entity_poly.pdbx_strand_id
1 'polypeptide(L)'
;MPSSQNGNRLEFDLTSFYKSNQVNGPWQDPDDGFIIIMKIFSSPECDAPTESYLTGGARSQPKTILTTIDPNGNNLDTTDNLLSNYPAFDQFKFFFSRPELFIQSSQQTFNGNSANVSWPVNITNVSNNANAKNIWISFQTNPTGPQISKVLLNGNVITAQGGGYFALGDLTTSIQEMNLEVFANQTGGCLSDSIVATVGWACNSYPQNLNNLTCSPIKFPLFVKPLHTNMDVSVLLPAESNPVEIYDLCEDIEFVVQVDNIGQAEASNILLDAYVPQGMELIPGSSYIQYKIVNTVPPTPNINSGSWKKIGDPSFVGNVALGQNYRWNVTSLWQAATGNNLLGGPGGSFPYQIQNLDSSKFYIRFLAQSSCGFLTRYEDTFCSFGPITMSVGRVGQDFFTLKNICTNTHHRSKDIVRS
;
A
#
# COMPACT_ATOMS: atom_id res chain seq x y z
N MET A 1 -53.04 1.22 4.95
CA MET A 1 -52.55 -0.06 4.40
C MET A 1 -53.24 -0.30 3.07
N PRO A 2 -52.59 -0.96 2.09
CA PRO A 2 -53.21 -1.28 0.81
C PRO A 2 -54.47 -2.14 1.04
N SER A 3 -55.54 -1.86 0.28
CA SER A 3 -56.77 -2.64 0.28
C SER A 3 -56.61 -3.97 -0.48
N SER A 4 -55.66 -4.02 -1.42
CA SER A 4 -55.27 -5.26 -2.10
C SER A 4 -53.80 -5.19 -2.53
N GLN A 5 -53.17 -6.37 -2.63
CA GLN A 5 -51.85 -6.54 -3.21
C GLN A 5 -51.91 -7.70 -4.22
N ASN A 6 -51.58 -7.42 -5.48
CA ASN A 6 -51.46 -8.44 -6.52
C ASN A 6 -50.07 -8.33 -7.17
N GLY A 7 -49.17 -9.23 -6.76
CA GLY A 7 -47.75 -9.14 -7.11
C GLY A 7 -47.16 -7.80 -6.67
N ASN A 8 -46.65 -7.03 -7.63
CA ASN A 8 -46.01 -5.73 -7.41
C ASN A 8 -47.01 -4.55 -7.43
N ARG A 9 -48.32 -4.82 -7.59
CA ARG A 9 -49.36 -3.79 -7.62
C ARG A 9 -50.01 -3.66 -6.24
N LEU A 10 -49.91 -2.47 -5.66
CA LEU A 10 -50.61 -2.08 -4.44
C LEU A 10 -51.83 -1.24 -4.81
N GLU A 11 -53.00 -1.62 -4.31
CA GLU A 11 -54.21 -0.81 -4.42
C GLU A 11 -54.55 -0.20 -3.07
N PHE A 12 -54.99 1.06 -3.08
CA PHE A 12 -55.44 1.77 -1.89
C PHE A 12 -56.88 2.22 -2.10
N ASP A 13 -57.79 1.76 -1.24
CA ASP A 13 -59.17 2.25 -1.24
C ASP A 13 -59.22 3.61 -0.55
N LEU A 14 -59.39 4.66 -1.37
CA LEU A 14 -59.48 6.02 -0.88
C LEU A 14 -60.91 6.42 -0.48
N THR A 15 -61.93 5.58 -0.72
CA THR A 15 -63.35 5.96 -0.51
C THR A 15 -63.65 6.42 0.91
N SER A 16 -62.99 5.82 1.91
CA SER A 16 -63.14 6.20 3.32
C SER A 16 -62.66 7.63 3.67
N PHE A 17 -61.81 8.24 2.84
CA PHE A 17 -61.36 9.62 3.03
C PHE A 17 -62.35 10.65 2.48
N TYR A 18 -63.34 10.21 1.71
CA TYR A 18 -64.38 11.08 1.18
C TYR A 18 -65.64 10.94 2.03
N LYS A 19 -66.18 12.08 2.47
CA LYS A 19 -67.49 12.13 3.12
C LYS A 19 -68.48 12.70 2.13
N SER A 20 -69.54 11.96 1.84
CA SER A 20 -70.74 12.56 1.28
C SER A 20 -71.31 13.53 2.32
N ASN A 21 -71.89 14.63 1.86
CA ASN A 21 -72.59 15.60 2.71
C ASN A 21 -73.83 14.96 3.38
N GLN A 22 -74.18 13.72 3.01
CA GLN A 22 -75.26 12.93 3.60
C GLN A 22 -74.74 11.61 4.17
N VAL A 23 -75.03 11.37 5.45
CA VAL A 23 -74.55 10.23 6.24
C VAL A 23 -74.91 8.86 5.63
N ASN A 24 -75.99 8.77 4.84
CA ASN A 24 -76.47 7.55 4.19
C ASN A 24 -76.91 7.75 2.72
N GLY A 25 -76.56 8.88 2.09
CA GLY A 25 -76.95 9.16 0.71
C GLY A 25 -76.02 8.50 -0.31
N PRO A 26 -76.48 8.22 -1.55
CA PRO A 26 -75.56 7.88 -2.63
C PRO A 26 -74.53 9.01 -2.77
N TRP A 27 -73.32 8.65 -3.16
CA TRP A 27 -72.29 9.63 -3.51
C TRP A 27 -72.88 10.48 -4.66
N GLN A 28 -73.24 11.73 -4.38
CA GLN A 28 -73.60 12.66 -5.43
C GLN A 28 -72.27 13.14 -5.99
N ASP A 29 -71.98 12.76 -7.23
CA ASP A 29 -70.79 13.22 -7.93
C ASP A 29 -70.75 14.75 -7.81
N PRO A 30 -69.76 15.34 -7.12
CA PRO A 30 -69.54 16.76 -7.26
C PRO A 30 -69.08 16.95 -8.70
N ASP A 31 -69.86 17.73 -9.46
CA ASP A 31 -69.49 18.36 -10.73
C ASP A 31 -68.04 18.93 -10.68
N ASP A 32 -67.61 19.35 -9.50
CA ASP A 32 -66.27 19.88 -9.25
C ASP A 32 -65.19 18.79 -9.16
N GLY A 33 -64.24 18.84 -10.10
CA GLY A 33 -63.03 18.02 -10.10
C GLY A 33 -62.25 18.10 -8.78
N PHE A 34 -61.76 16.97 -8.29
CA PHE A 34 -61.01 16.86 -7.04
C PHE A 34 -59.50 16.86 -7.28
N ILE A 35 -58.73 17.45 -6.36
CA ILE A 35 -57.27 17.37 -6.32
C ILE A 35 -56.86 16.34 -5.27
N ILE A 36 -56.13 15.30 -5.67
CA ILE A 36 -55.51 14.32 -4.77
C ILE A 36 -54.02 14.63 -4.67
N ILE A 37 -53.53 14.86 -3.45
CA ILE A 37 -52.10 14.95 -3.17
C ILE A 37 -51.66 13.68 -2.44
N MET A 38 -50.94 12.81 -3.13
CA MET A 38 -50.36 11.59 -2.55
C MET A 38 -48.89 11.82 -2.21
N LYS A 39 -48.49 11.48 -0.98
CA LYS A 39 -47.07 11.42 -0.56
C LYS A 39 -46.69 9.97 -0.33
N ILE A 40 -45.77 9.44 -1.13
CA ILE A 40 -45.25 8.08 -1.02
C ILE A 40 -43.83 8.17 -0.44
N PHE A 41 -43.59 7.45 0.66
CA PHE A 41 -42.25 7.27 1.21
C PHE A 41 -41.83 5.84 0.90
N SER A 42 -40.72 5.68 0.17
CA SER A 42 -40.10 4.38 -0.07
C SER A 42 -38.70 4.35 0.54
N SER A 43 -38.33 3.22 1.14
CA SER A 43 -37.00 2.95 1.68
C SER A 43 -36.55 1.61 1.11
N PRO A 44 -35.98 1.63 -0.09
CA PRO A 44 -35.60 0.41 -0.78
C PRO A 44 -34.44 -0.27 -0.08
N GLU A 45 -34.48 -1.58 -0.09
CA GLU A 45 -33.46 -2.43 0.49
C GLU A 45 -32.35 -2.72 -0.53
N CYS A 46 -31.34 -3.46 -0.09
CA CYS A 46 -30.13 -3.78 -0.85
C CYS A 46 -30.40 -4.50 -2.18
N ASP A 47 -31.49 -5.28 -2.22
CA ASP A 47 -31.94 -6.04 -3.39
C ASP A 47 -32.73 -5.20 -4.40
N ALA A 48 -32.98 -3.92 -4.09
CA ALA A 48 -33.59 -3.03 -5.07
C ALA A 48 -32.67 -2.90 -6.29
N PRO A 49 -33.23 -2.98 -7.52
CA PRO A 49 -32.48 -2.71 -8.74
C PRO A 49 -31.79 -1.34 -8.68
N THR A 50 -30.63 -1.22 -9.32
CA THR A 50 -29.85 0.03 -9.40
C THR A 50 -30.71 1.20 -9.85
N GLU A 51 -31.65 0.95 -10.75
CA GLU A 51 -32.67 1.89 -11.16
C GLU A 51 -34.05 1.21 -11.10
N SER A 52 -34.98 1.84 -10.42
CA SER A 52 -36.35 1.36 -10.30
C SER A 52 -37.34 2.43 -10.70
N TYR A 53 -38.37 2.01 -11.41
CA TYR A 53 -39.52 2.86 -11.75
C TYR A 53 -40.72 2.39 -10.95
N LEU A 54 -41.25 3.26 -10.10
CA LEU A 54 -42.58 3.09 -9.56
C LEU A 54 -43.54 3.87 -10.43
N THR A 55 -44.42 3.14 -11.12
CA THR A 55 -45.53 3.72 -11.85
C THR A 55 -46.80 3.54 -11.03
N GLY A 56 -47.58 4.61 -10.93
CA GLY A 56 -48.88 4.57 -10.28
C GLY A 56 -49.83 5.50 -10.99
N GLY A 57 -51.13 5.25 -10.82
CA GLY A 57 -52.18 6.09 -11.34
C GLY A 57 -53.41 5.98 -10.45
N ALA A 58 -54.22 7.04 -10.41
CA ALA A 58 -55.51 7.01 -9.76
C ALA A 58 -56.57 6.58 -10.77
N ARG A 59 -57.54 5.77 -10.34
CA ARG A 59 -58.73 5.44 -11.14
C ARG A 59 -59.96 5.81 -10.34
N SER A 60 -60.76 6.75 -10.85
CA SER A 60 -62.14 6.87 -10.42
C SER A 60 -62.95 5.77 -11.13
N GLN A 61 -63.68 4.99 -10.35
CA GLN A 61 -64.70 4.09 -10.88
C GLN A 61 -66.03 4.45 -10.21
N PRO A 62 -67.10 4.71 -10.97
CA PRO A 62 -68.42 4.81 -10.38
C PRO A 62 -68.75 3.46 -9.73
N LYS A 63 -68.98 3.45 -8.42
CA LYS A 63 -69.25 2.23 -7.62
C LYS A 63 -70.58 1.57 -7.98
N THR A 64 -71.44 2.29 -8.69
CA THR A 64 -72.72 1.81 -9.19
C THR A 64 -72.95 2.50 -10.52
N ILE A 65 -73.21 1.74 -11.58
CA ILE A 65 -73.91 2.31 -12.73
C ILE A 65 -75.25 2.78 -12.14
N LEU A 66 -75.46 4.09 -12.10
CA LEU A 66 -76.80 4.64 -11.89
C LEU A 66 -77.62 4.20 -13.09
N THR A 67 -78.27 3.03 -13.00
CA THR A 67 -79.10 2.46 -14.08
C THR A 67 -80.39 3.27 -14.32
N THR A 68 -80.53 4.44 -13.69
CA THR A 68 -81.73 5.27 -13.75
C THR A 68 -81.43 6.77 -13.87
N ILE A 69 -80.22 7.15 -14.30
CA ILE A 69 -80.00 8.47 -14.88
C ILE A 69 -79.50 8.23 -16.29
N ASP A 70 -80.18 8.82 -17.28
CA ASP A 70 -79.68 8.77 -18.66
C ASP A 70 -78.22 9.23 -18.67
N PRO A 71 -77.32 8.60 -19.45
CA PRO A 71 -75.86 8.80 -19.37
C PRO A 71 -75.37 10.25 -19.45
N ASN A 72 -76.27 11.14 -19.83
CA ASN A 72 -76.07 12.54 -20.15
C ASN A 72 -76.99 13.50 -19.34
N GLY A 73 -77.75 13.03 -18.35
CA GLY A 73 -78.68 13.90 -17.61
C GLY A 73 -79.73 14.60 -18.50
N ASN A 74 -80.20 13.93 -19.55
CA ASN A 74 -80.99 14.47 -20.69
C ASN A 74 -80.25 15.37 -21.69
N ASN A 75 -78.91 15.43 -21.68
CA ASN A 75 -78.14 16.04 -22.75
C ASN A 75 -78.19 15.15 -24.02
N LEU A 76 -78.81 15.63 -25.11
CA LEU A 76 -78.95 14.89 -26.37
C LEU A 76 -77.66 14.92 -27.22
N ASP A 77 -76.60 15.58 -26.75
CA ASP A 77 -75.32 15.63 -27.43
C ASP A 77 -74.54 14.32 -27.24
N THR A 78 -74.43 13.53 -28.30
CA THR A 78 -73.71 12.26 -28.32
C THR A 78 -72.20 12.39 -28.08
N THR A 79 -71.65 13.60 -28.09
CA THR A 79 -70.24 13.86 -27.76
C THR A 79 -69.96 13.87 -26.26
N ASP A 80 -71.00 14.03 -25.44
CA ASP A 80 -70.91 14.11 -23.97
C ASP A 80 -71.05 12.73 -23.29
N ASN A 81 -70.84 11.65 -24.04
CA ASN A 81 -70.93 10.30 -23.50
C ASN A 81 -69.70 10.01 -22.62
N LEU A 82 -69.85 10.24 -21.31
CA LEU A 82 -68.86 10.00 -20.26
C LEU A 82 -68.38 8.53 -20.17
N LEU A 83 -69.03 7.59 -20.88
CA LEU A 83 -68.56 6.21 -21.00
C LEU A 83 -67.41 6.04 -22.02
N SER A 84 -67.17 7.03 -22.90
CA SER A 84 -66.25 6.87 -24.03
C SER A 84 -64.83 7.39 -23.80
N ASN A 85 -64.62 8.26 -22.80
CA ASN A 85 -63.32 8.84 -22.50
C ASN A 85 -63.03 8.74 -21.00
N TYR A 86 -62.66 7.54 -20.54
CA TYR A 86 -61.91 7.47 -19.28
C TYR A 86 -60.62 8.28 -19.49
N PRO A 87 -60.39 9.38 -18.76
CA PRO A 87 -59.17 10.15 -18.93
C PRO A 87 -57.99 9.21 -18.74
N ALA A 88 -57.06 9.29 -19.68
CA ALA A 88 -55.83 8.52 -19.67
C ALA A 88 -55.22 8.56 -18.27
N PHE A 89 -54.73 7.41 -17.80
CA PHE A 89 -54.01 7.29 -16.55
C PHE A 89 -53.03 8.46 -16.38
N ASP A 90 -53.25 9.32 -15.38
CA ASP A 90 -52.19 10.21 -14.91
C ASP A 90 -51.16 9.32 -14.22
N GLN A 91 -50.26 8.77 -15.05
CA GLN A 91 -49.17 7.92 -14.62
C GLN A 91 -48.11 8.81 -14.01
N PHE A 92 -47.98 8.79 -12.70
CA PHE A 92 -46.75 9.30 -12.11
C PHE A 92 -45.67 8.23 -12.24
N LYS A 93 -44.47 8.66 -12.63
CA LYS A 93 -43.28 7.83 -12.68
C LYS A 93 -42.29 8.39 -11.68
N PHE A 94 -42.08 7.67 -10.58
CA PHE A 94 -40.99 7.97 -9.66
C PHE A 94 -39.78 7.12 -10.03
N PHE A 95 -38.66 7.79 -10.26
CA PHE A 95 -37.36 7.16 -10.47
C PHE A 95 -36.62 7.08 -9.15
N PHE A 96 -36.11 5.89 -8.84
CA PHE A 96 -35.29 5.65 -7.68
C PHE A 96 -33.98 5.00 -8.09
N SER A 97 -32.86 5.49 -7.56
CA SER A 97 -31.57 4.79 -7.61
C SER A 97 -31.11 4.46 -6.20
N ARG A 98 -30.68 3.22 -5.95
CA ARG A 98 -30.22 2.82 -4.62
C ARG A 98 -28.95 3.60 -4.22
N PRO A 99 -28.67 3.77 -2.92
CA PRO A 99 -27.40 4.31 -2.50
C PRO A 99 -26.25 3.47 -3.04
N GLU A 100 -25.30 4.13 -3.68
CA GLU A 100 -24.11 3.50 -4.23
C GLU A 100 -22.91 4.22 -3.63
N LEU A 101 -22.14 3.47 -2.83
CA LEU A 101 -20.94 4.01 -2.23
C LEU A 101 -19.77 3.84 -3.18
N PHE A 102 -18.87 4.81 -3.17
CA PHE A 102 -17.58 4.73 -3.83
C PHE A 102 -16.50 5.04 -2.79
N ILE A 103 -15.43 4.26 -2.78
CA ILE A 103 -14.30 4.42 -1.86
C ILE A 103 -13.03 4.63 -2.66
N GLN A 104 -12.24 5.61 -2.24
CA GLN A 104 -10.96 5.94 -2.84
C GLN A 104 -9.96 6.39 -1.77
N SER A 105 -8.68 6.39 -2.14
CA SER A 105 -7.60 6.94 -1.33
C SER A 105 -6.65 7.70 -2.23
N SER A 106 -6.26 8.91 -1.82
CA SER A 106 -5.22 9.67 -2.53
C SER A 106 -3.83 9.04 -2.38
N GLN A 107 -3.67 8.13 -1.42
CA GLN A 107 -2.44 7.37 -1.21
C GLN A 107 -2.79 5.93 -0.77
N GLN A 108 -3.22 5.09 -1.72
CA GLN A 108 -3.61 3.70 -1.44
C GLN A 108 -2.43 2.81 -1.01
N THR A 109 -1.22 3.13 -1.48
CA THR A 109 0.01 2.38 -1.16
C THR A 109 0.96 3.24 -0.35
N PHE A 110 1.31 2.76 0.84
CA PHE A 110 2.30 3.39 1.71
C PHE A 110 3.62 2.62 1.64
N ASN A 111 4.74 3.34 1.57
CA ASN A 111 6.06 2.73 1.68
C ASN A 111 6.36 2.50 3.17
N GLY A 112 6.59 1.25 3.57
CA GLY A 112 6.76 0.86 4.97
C GLY A 112 8.09 1.28 5.60
N ASN A 113 8.53 2.53 5.39
CA ASN A 113 9.75 3.09 6.00
C ASN A 113 9.59 3.49 7.47
N SER A 114 8.36 3.54 7.98
CA SER A 114 8.03 3.93 9.35
C SER A 114 7.17 2.86 10.03
N ALA A 115 7.37 2.60 11.31
CA ALA A 115 6.55 1.61 12.06
C ALA A 115 5.05 1.94 12.07
N ASN A 116 4.69 3.20 11.81
CA ASN A 116 3.31 3.65 11.71
C ASN A 116 3.04 4.13 10.29
N VAL A 117 1.90 3.71 9.73
CA VAL A 117 1.45 4.09 8.38
C VAL A 117 0.06 4.68 8.48
N SER A 118 -0.28 5.63 7.59
CA SER A 118 -1.63 6.18 7.50
C SER A 118 -2.13 6.26 6.07
N TRP A 119 -3.43 6.03 5.90
CA TRP A 119 -4.12 6.14 4.62
C TRP A 119 -5.24 7.18 4.72
N PRO A 120 -5.22 8.24 3.89
CA PRO A 120 -6.39 9.09 3.70
C PRO A 120 -7.41 8.32 2.86
N VAL A 121 -8.60 8.10 3.39
CA VAL A 121 -9.68 7.37 2.71
C VAL A 121 -10.88 8.29 2.59
N ASN A 122 -11.44 8.39 1.40
CA ASN A 122 -12.66 9.15 1.14
C ASN A 122 -13.75 8.18 0.67
N ILE A 123 -14.93 8.31 1.26
CA ILE A 123 -16.12 7.54 0.89
C ILE A 123 -17.15 8.55 0.39
N THR A 124 -17.66 8.31 -0.81
CA THR A 124 -18.72 9.11 -1.42
C THR A 124 -19.97 8.30 -1.67
N ASN A 125 -21.12 8.97 -1.71
CA ASN A 125 -22.35 8.40 -2.22
C ASN A 125 -22.58 8.96 -3.62
N VAL A 126 -22.48 8.11 -4.63
CA VAL A 126 -22.61 8.50 -6.05
C VAL A 126 -24.05 8.40 -6.55
N SER A 127 -25.00 8.02 -5.69
CA SER A 127 -26.43 8.05 -6.02
C SER A 127 -26.95 9.47 -6.16
N ASN A 128 -27.70 9.73 -7.23
CA ASN A 128 -28.25 11.05 -7.54
C ASN A 128 -29.46 11.44 -6.68
N ASN A 129 -30.14 10.47 -6.07
CA ASN A 129 -31.42 10.70 -5.41
C ASN A 129 -31.70 9.82 -4.18
N ALA A 130 -30.71 9.06 -3.70
CA ALA A 130 -30.84 8.30 -2.46
C ALA A 130 -29.74 8.61 -1.45
N ASN A 131 -30.15 8.67 -0.18
CA ASN A 131 -29.24 8.85 0.94
C ASN A 131 -28.72 7.48 1.39
N ALA A 132 -27.42 7.36 1.57
CA ALA A 132 -26.79 6.21 2.23
C ALA A 132 -26.84 6.43 3.74
N LYS A 133 -27.60 5.59 4.46
CA LYS A 133 -27.72 5.64 5.91
C LYS A 133 -26.90 4.57 6.61
N ASN A 134 -26.55 4.81 7.87
CA ASN A 134 -25.83 3.88 8.74
C ASN A 134 -24.60 3.30 8.06
N ILE A 135 -23.79 4.17 7.45
CA ILE A 135 -22.57 3.79 6.77
C ILE A 135 -21.60 3.26 7.83
N TRP A 136 -20.92 2.17 7.51
CA TRP A 136 -19.96 1.54 8.39
C TRP A 136 -18.73 1.11 7.60
N ILE A 137 -17.60 1.04 8.30
CA ILE A 137 -16.35 0.50 7.78
C ILE A 137 -15.77 -0.51 8.77
N SER A 138 -15.20 -1.58 8.26
CA SER A 138 -14.46 -2.56 9.04
C SER A 138 -13.14 -2.87 8.34
N PHE A 139 -12.17 -3.39 9.08
CA PHE A 139 -10.85 -3.70 8.54
C PHE A 139 -10.52 -5.15 8.79
N GLN A 140 -10.10 -5.84 7.74
CA GLN A 140 -9.55 -7.19 7.83
C GLN A 140 -8.04 -7.11 7.71
N THR A 141 -7.35 -7.55 8.76
CA THR A 141 -5.89 -7.58 8.86
C THR A 141 -5.39 -9.02 8.91
N ASN A 142 -4.20 -9.27 8.38
CA ASN A 142 -3.47 -10.51 8.64
C ASN A 142 -2.84 -10.41 10.05
N PRO A 143 -2.89 -11.45 10.91
CA PRO A 143 -2.27 -11.42 12.24
C PRO A 143 -0.79 -11.00 12.27
N THR A 144 -0.03 -11.30 11.21
CA THR A 144 1.39 -10.92 11.08
C THR A 144 1.59 -9.61 10.32
N GLY A 145 0.52 -8.99 9.85
CA GLY A 145 0.51 -7.81 9.01
C GLY A 145 0.27 -6.50 9.77
N PRO A 146 0.07 -5.38 9.05
CA PRO A 146 -0.29 -4.11 9.65
C PRO A 146 -1.58 -4.22 10.47
N GLN A 147 -1.55 -3.74 11.72
CA GLN A 147 -2.69 -3.75 12.63
C GLN A 147 -3.27 -2.34 12.77
N ILE A 148 -4.59 -2.20 12.63
CA ILE A 148 -5.27 -0.92 12.82
C ILE A 148 -5.03 -0.41 14.23
N SER A 149 -4.48 0.80 14.34
CA SER A 149 -4.20 1.46 15.61
C SER A 149 -5.17 2.61 15.90
N LYS A 150 -5.61 3.34 14.87
CA LYS A 150 -6.53 4.47 15.02
C LYS A 150 -7.32 4.72 13.74
N VAL A 151 -8.56 5.19 13.87
CA VAL A 151 -9.35 5.70 12.75
C VAL A 151 -9.87 7.09 13.11
N LEU A 152 -9.66 8.06 12.23
CA LEU A 152 -10.23 9.40 12.33
C LEU A 152 -11.37 9.55 11.33
N LEU A 153 -12.46 10.19 11.76
CA LEU A 153 -13.52 10.69 10.90
C LEU A 153 -13.58 12.21 11.02
N ASN A 154 -13.30 12.92 9.93
CA ASN A 154 -13.23 14.38 9.90
C ASN A 154 -12.34 14.95 11.03
N GLY A 155 -11.20 14.29 11.29
CA GLY A 155 -10.24 14.67 12.33
C GLY A 155 -10.53 14.14 13.75
N ASN A 156 -11.70 13.56 14.00
CA ASN A 156 -12.08 13.03 15.32
C ASN A 156 -11.85 11.53 15.42
N VAL A 157 -11.29 11.06 16.53
CA VAL A 157 -11.08 9.62 16.78
C VAL A 157 -12.43 8.92 16.95
N ILE A 158 -12.64 7.86 16.18
CA ILE A 158 -13.81 6.98 16.32
C ILE A 158 -13.35 5.60 16.81
N THR A 159 -14.23 4.91 17.54
CA THR A 159 -13.96 3.58 18.11
C THR A 159 -14.83 2.53 17.45
N ALA A 160 -14.32 1.29 17.40
CA ALA A 160 -15.08 0.17 16.89
C ALA A 160 -16.25 -0.17 17.84
N GLN A 161 -17.41 -0.48 17.27
CA GLN A 161 -18.60 -0.90 17.99
C GLN A 161 -18.64 -2.43 18.17
N GLY A 162 -19.57 -2.91 19.01
CA GLY A 162 -19.82 -4.35 19.19
C GLY A 162 -20.24 -4.97 17.85
N GLY A 163 -19.32 -5.70 17.21
CA GLY A 163 -19.48 -6.19 15.84
C GLY A 163 -18.26 -5.96 14.94
N GLY A 164 -17.25 -5.21 15.38
CA GLY A 164 -15.97 -5.06 14.67
C GLY A 164 -15.98 -4.04 13.53
N TYR A 165 -16.96 -3.12 13.52
CA TYR A 165 -17.05 -2.02 12.56
C TYR A 165 -16.99 -0.67 13.27
N PHE A 166 -16.67 0.37 12.50
CA PHE A 166 -16.70 1.76 12.89
C PHE A 166 -17.94 2.41 12.26
N ALA A 167 -18.78 3.05 13.08
CA ALA A 167 -19.95 3.76 12.61
C ALA A 167 -19.55 5.12 12.03
N LEU A 168 -20.01 5.39 10.81
CA LEU A 168 -19.61 6.55 10.02
C LEU A 168 -20.71 7.61 9.88
N GLY A 169 -21.95 7.26 10.16
CA GLY A 169 -23.12 8.14 9.99
C GLY A 169 -23.76 8.00 8.62
N ASP A 170 -24.31 9.09 8.10
CA ASP A 170 -25.11 9.12 6.89
C ASP A 170 -24.47 10.03 5.82
N LEU A 171 -24.52 9.62 4.55
CA LEU A 171 -24.23 10.46 3.39
C LEU A 171 -25.55 10.78 2.68
N THR A 172 -25.95 12.05 2.76
CA THR A 172 -27.16 12.55 2.12
C THR A 172 -26.85 13.16 0.76
N THR A 173 -27.88 13.46 -0.03
CA THR A 173 -27.70 14.21 -1.28
C THR A 173 -27.04 15.59 -1.10
N SER A 174 -27.02 16.14 0.12
CA SER A 174 -26.33 17.40 0.47
C SER A 174 -24.92 17.21 1.06
N ILE A 175 -24.56 16.01 1.51
CA ILE A 175 -23.23 15.66 2.05
C ILE A 175 -22.76 14.45 1.26
N GLN A 176 -22.02 14.71 0.19
CA GLN A 176 -21.67 13.69 -0.79
C GLN A 176 -20.42 12.90 -0.42
N GLU A 177 -19.63 13.37 0.55
CA GLU A 177 -18.37 12.73 0.92
C GLU A 177 -18.09 12.77 2.42
N MET A 178 -17.28 11.82 2.85
CA MET A 178 -16.75 11.76 4.19
C MET A 178 -15.28 11.34 4.16
N ASN A 179 -14.47 12.03 4.97
CA ASN A 179 -13.03 11.87 4.97
C ASN A 179 -12.58 11.12 6.23
N LEU A 180 -11.82 10.06 6.00
CA LEU A 180 -11.22 9.23 7.03
C LEU A 180 -9.71 9.28 6.94
N GLU A 181 -9.07 9.11 8.09
CA GLU A 181 -7.65 8.80 8.17
C GLU A 181 -7.47 7.52 8.97
N VAL A 182 -6.96 6.49 8.31
CA VAL A 182 -6.79 5.14 8.87
C VAL A 182 -5.32 4.96 9.23
N PHE A 183 -5.03 4.71 10.50
CA PHE A 183 -3.69 4.45 10.99
C PHE A 183 -3.50 2.98 11.31
N ALA A 184 -2.35 2.44 10.94
CA ALA A 184 -1.92 1.11 11.34
C ALA A 184 -0.48 1.10 11.84
N ASN A 185 -0.21 0.18 12.75
CA ASN A 185 1.13 -0.14 13.21
C ASN A 185 1.59 -1.40 12.47
N GLN A 186 2.77 -1.37 11.89
CA GLN A 186 3.39 -2.52 11.24
C GLN A 186 4.54 -3.06 12.09
N THR A 187 4.59 -4.39 12.23
CA THR A 187 5.67 -5.10 12.93
C THR A 187 6.59 -5.75 11.91
N GLY A 188 7.51 -4.96 11.35
CA GLY A 188 8.73 -5.48 10.71
C GLY A 188 8.57 -6.48 9.56
N GLY A 189 7.54 -6.35 8.72
CA GLY A 189 7.36 -7.22 7.56
C GLY A 189 8.34 -6.91 6.43
N CYS A 190 9.12 -7.91 5.99
CA CYS A 190 9.94 -7.84 4.76
C CYS A 190 9.13 -8.06 3.47
N LEU A 191 7.83 -8.36 3.59
CA LEU A 191 6.94 -8.68 2.48
C LEU A 191 5.86 -7.62 2.33
N SER A 192 5.39 -7.42 1.09
CA SER A 192 4.23 -6.58 0.83
C SER A 192 3.01 -7.16 1.52
N ASP A 193 2.26 -6.31 2.20
CA ASP A 193 1.04 -6.70 2.91
C ASP A 193 -0.08 -5.69 2.67
N SER A 194 -1.29 -6.02 3.08
CA SER A 194 -2.46 -5.18 2.90
C SER A 194 -3.45 -5.29 4.05
N ILE A 195 -4.20 -4.22 4.25
CA ILE A 195 -5.42 -4.23 5.05
C ILE A 195 -6.59 -4.09 4.09
N VAL A 196 -7.61 -4.90 4.23
CA VAL A 196 -8.82 -4.77 3.41
C VAL A 196 -9.88 -3.98 4.18
N ALA A 197 -10.12 -2.74 3.74
CA ALA A 197 -11.24 -1.94 4.20
C ALA A 197 -12.54 -2.48 3.57
N THR A 198 -13.51 -2.84 4.40
CA THR A 198 -14.83 -3.28 3.96
C THR A 198 -15.85 -2.25 4.39
N VAL A 199 -16.54 -1.63 3.42
CA VAL A 199 -17.50 -0.54 3.61
C VAL A 199 -18.89 -0.98 3.21
N GLY A 200 -19.90 -0.61 3.99
CA GLY A 200 -21.29 -0.83 3.65
C GLY A 200 -22.22 0.20 4.27
N TRP A 201 -23.51 0.05 4.00
CA TRP A 201 -24.58 0.90 4.51
C TRP A 201 -25.81 0.03 4.83
N ALA A 202 -26.76 0.58 5.58
CA ALA A 202 -28.01 -0.10 5.94
C ALA A 202 -29.17 0.88 6.16
N CYS A 203 -30.38 0.54 5.72
CA CYS A 203 -31.54 1.43 5.80
C CYS A 203 -31.98 1.73 7.24
N ASN A 204 -32.08 0.69 8.07
CA ASN A 204 -32.81 0.77 9.35
C ASN A 204 -31.88 0.95 10.55
N SER A 205 -30.76 0.23 10.58
CA SER A 205 -29.82 0.24 11.69
C SER A 205 -28.46 -0.25 11.25
N TYR A 206 -27.41 0.09 12.02
CA TYR A 206 -26.10 -0.53 11.88
C TYR A 206 -26.18 -2.07 12.00
N PRO A 207 -25.30 -2.81 11.29
CA PRO A 207 -25.27 -4.26 11.37
C PRO A 207 -24.85 -4.72 12.77
N GLN A 208 -25.57 -5.69 13.33
CA GLN A 208 -25.19 -6.29 14.62
C GLN A 208 -23.98 -7.23 14.50
N ASN A 209 -23.73 -7.76 13.30
CA ASN A 209 -22.55 -8.54 12.95
C ASN A 209 -22.26 -8.41 11.46
N LEU A 210 -21.00 -8.60 11.08
CA LEU A 210 -20.53 -8.46 9.69
C LEU A 210 -20.68 -9.76 8.86
N ASN A 211 -21.18 -10.84 9.47
CA ASN A 211 -21.35 -12.13 8.80
C ASN A 211 -22.71 -12.26 8.11
N ASN A 212 -23.70 -11.48 8.53
CA ASN A 212 -25.05 -11.49 7.98
C ASN A 212 -25.45 -10.08 7.54
N LEU A 213 -24.81 -9.62 6.46
CA LEU A 213 -25.08 -8.30 5.88
C LEU A 213 -26.18 -8.43 4.83
N THR A 214 -27.20 -7.58 4.94
CA THR A 214 -28.26 -7.47 3.93
C THR A 214 -27.72 -6.88 2.63
N CYS A 215 -26.77 -5.95 2.72
CA CYS A 215 -26.14 -5.31 1.57
C CYS A 215 -24.75 -5.89 1.31
N SER A 216 -24.45 -6.19 0.06
CA SER A 216 -23.09 -6.54 -0.36
C SER A 216 -22.14 -5.37 -0.10
N PRO A 217 -21.14 -5.52 0.77
CA PRO A 217 -20.21 -4.45 1.07
C PRO A 217 -19.14 -4.33 -0.03
N ILE A 218 -18.53 -3.15 -0.10
CA ILE A 218 -17.42 -2.84 -0.98
C ILE A 218 -16.12 -3.17 -0.26
N LYS A 219 -15.18 -3.80 -0.96
CA LYS A 219 -13.84 -4.10 -0.44
C LYS A 219 -12.80 -3.25 -1.14
N PHE A 220 -11.96 -2.58 -0.36
CA PHE A 220 -10.90 -1.71 -0.84
C PHE A 220 -9.59 -2.03 -0.12
N PRO A 221 -8.58 -2.57 -0.82
CA PRO A 221 -7.30 -2.89 -0.20
C PRO A 221 -6.46 -1.62 0.00
N LEU A 222 -5.82 -1.51 1.16
CA LEU A 222 -4.82 -0.52 1.51
C LEU A 222 -3.48 -1.23 1.64
N PHE A 223 -2.49 -0.83 0.85
CA PHE A 223 -1.24 -1.57 0.73
C PHE A 223 -0.13 -0.94 1.55
N VAL A 224 0.70 -1.80 2.16
CA VAL A 224 2.02 -1.45 2.66
C VAL A 224 3.07 -2.19 1.83
N LYS A 225 3.93 -1.42 1.17
CA LYS A 225 5.06 -1.95 0.43
C LYS A 225 6.34 -1.79 1.26
N PRO A 226 7.03 -2.88 1.63
CA PRO A 226 8.31 -2.76 2.32
C PRO A 226 9.34 -2.09 1.40
N LEU A 227 10.21 -1.29 2.00
CA LEU A 227 11.41 -0.80 1.31
C LEU A 227 12.53 -1.82 1.52
N HIS A 228 13.25 -2.10 0.44
CA HIS A 228 14.37 -3.04 0.49
C HIS A 228 15.68 -2.28 0.70
N THR A 229 16.55 -2.85 1.53
CA THR A 229 17.98 -2.55 1.54
C THR A 229 18.63 -3.23 0.35
N ASN A 230 19.57 -2.56 -0.31
CA ASN A 230 20.35 -3.16 -1.37
C ASN A 230 21.77 -2.65 -1.22
N MET A 231 22.74 -3.56 -1.19
CA MET A 231 24.11 -3.25 -0.85
C MET A 231 24.99 -3.55 -2.05
N ASP A 232 25.88 -2.61 -2.36
CA ASP A 232 26.91 -2.76 -3.37
C ASP A 232 28.28 -2.60 -2.72
N VAL A 233 29.28 -3.26 -3.30
CA VAL A 233 30.67 -3.21 -2.83
C VAL A 233 31.53 -2.78 -4.00
N SER A 234 32.61 -2.07 -3.77
CA SER A 234 33.58 -1.75 -4.81
C SER A 234 34.97 -1.71 -4.20
N VAL A 235 35.95 -2.32 -4.85
CA VAL A 235 37.35 -2.23 -4.44
C VAL A 235 37.94 -0.97 -5.06
N LEU A 236 38.41 -0.05 -4.23
CA LEU A 236 39.04 1.20 -4.64
C LEU A 236 40.56 1.06 -4.74
N LEU A 237 41.16 0.29 -3.82
CA LEU A 237 42.58 -0.04 -3.84
C LEU A 237 42.79 -1.55 -3.65
N PRO A 238 43.72 -2.15 -4.41
CA PRO A 238 44.47 -1.54 -5.52
C PRO A 238 43.56 -1.15 -6.70
N ALA A 239 43.85 -0.03 -7.37
CA ALA A 239 42.97 0.52 -8.40
C ALA A 239 43.09 -0.27 -9.72
N GLU A 240 41.97 -0.81 -10.22
CA GLU A 240 41.93 -1.61 -11.46
C GLU A 240 42.37 -0.84 -12.72
N SER A 241 42.34 0.50 -12.67
CA SER A 241 42.68 1.36 -13.81
C SER A 241 44.19 1.52 -14.06
N ASN A 242 45.05 1.00 -13.20
CA ASN A 242 46.50 1.03 -13.40
C ASN A 242 46.99 -0.24 -14.12
N PRO A 243 47.98 -0.15 -15.03
CA PRO A 243 48.59 -1.34 -15.62
C PRO A 243 49.16 -2.21 -14.50
N VAL A 244 48.70 -3.46 -14.42
CA VAL A 244 49.08 -4.54 -13.48
C VAL A 244 50.12 -4.10 -12.47
N GLU A 245 49.67 -3.64 -11.30
CA GLU A 245 50.55 -3.31 -10.20
C GLU A 245 51.13 -4.64 -9.67
N ILE A 246 52.44 -4.80 -9.83
CA ILE A 246 53.17 -5.99 -9.36
C ILE A 246 53.67 -5.66 -7.97
N TYR A 247 53.16 -6.40 -6.99
CA TYR A 247 53.61 -6.32 -5.61
C TYR A 247 54.69 -7.37 -5.36
N ASP A 248 55.73 -6.99 -4.62
CA ASP A 248 56.76 -7.94 -4.21
C ASP A 248 56.21 -8.91 -3.16
N LEU A 249 56.84 -10.09 -3.05
CA LEU A 249 56.52 -10.99 -1.95
C LEU A 249 56.85 -10.32 -0.61
N CYS A 250 56.05 -10.57 0.43
CA CYS A 250 56.15 -9.92 1.75
C CYS A 250 55.85 -8.43 1.80
N GLU A 251 55.42 -7.82 0.70
CA GLU A 251 55.02 -6.43 0.74
C GLU A 251 53.64 -6.28 1.35
N ASP A 252 53.46 -5.26 2.19
CA ASP A 252 52.17 -4.86 2.73
C ASP A 252 51.33 -4.24 1.60
N ILE A 253 50.29 -4.94 1.18
CA ILE A 253 49.36 -4.47 0.17
C ILE A 253 48.19 -3.79 0.86
N GLU A 254 47.89 -2.55 0.45
CA GLU A 254 46.76 -1.79 0.96
C GLU A 254 45.48 -2.11 0.18
N PHE A 255 44.43 -2.47 0.92
CA PHE A 255 43.09 -2.64 0.38
C PHE A 255 42.17 -1.57 0.93
N VAL A 256 41.43 -0.90 0.03
CA VAL A 256 40.37 0.05 0.38
C VAL A 256 39.12 -0.34 -0.37
N VAL A 257 38.02 -0.46 0.37
CA VAL A 257 36.75 -1.00 -0.09
C VAL A 257 35.67 0.00 0.21
N GLN A 258 34.88 0.36 -0.80
CA GLN A 258 33.65 1.12 -0.66
C GLN A 258 32.48 0.15 -0.52
N VAL A 259 31.58 0.46 0.40
CA VAL A 259 30.31 -0.23 0.52
C VAL A 259 29.19 0.80 0.49
N ASP A 260 28.26 0.61 -0.43
CA ASP A 260 27.14 1.51 -0.66
C ASP A 260 25.82 0.80 -0.33
N ASN A 261 24.96 1.43 0.46
CA ASN A 261 23.54 1.10 0.46
C ASN A 261 22.89 1.85 -0.70
N ILE A 262 22.62 1.13 -1.79
CA ILE A 262 21.87 1.62 -2.96
C ILE A 262 20.36 1.36 -2.81
N GLY A 263 19.94 0.75 -1.69
CA GLY A 263 18.55 0.45 -1.37
C GLY A 263 17.74 1.64 -0.85
N GLN A 264 16.42 1.46 -0.80
CA GLN A 264 15.51 2.52 -0.35
C GLN A 264 15.31 2.53 1.18
N ALA A 265 15.72 1.46 1.88
CA ALA A 265 15.67 1.35 3.34
C ALA A 265 17.06 1.46 3.97
N GLU A 266 17.10 1.79 5.26
CA GLU A 266 18.32 1.78 6.06
C GLU A 266 18.83 0.34 6.26
N ALA A 267 20.14 0.14 6.12
CA ALA A 267 20.79 -1.15 6.35
C ALA A 267 21.27 -1.30 7.80
N SER A 268 21.04 -2.48 8.35
CA SER A 268 21.46 -2.92 9.69
C SER A 268 21.92 -4.38 9.65
N ASN A 269 22.77 -4.79 10.60
CA ASN A 269 23.39 -6.12 10.64
C ASN A 269 24.22 -6.43 9.38
N ILE A 270 24.97 -5.42 8.93
CA ILE A 270 25.88 -5.46 7.79
C ILE A 270 27.09 -6.32 8.15
N LEU A 271 27.34 -7.35 7.36
CA LEU A 271 28.55 -8.17 7.39
C LEU A 271 29.33 -7.94 6.10
N LEU A 272 30.62 -7.69 6.23
CA LEU A 272 31.56 -7.67 5.11
C LEU A 272 32.45 -8.91 5.20
N ASP A 273 32.45 -9.71 4.15
CA ASP A 273 33.29 -10.90 3.99
C ASP A 273 34.42 -10.60 2.98
N ALA A 274 35.65 -10.95 3.35
CA ALA A 274 36.80 -11.00 2.47
C ALA A 274 37.30 -12.43 2.33
N TYR A 275 37.42 -12.87 1.08
CA TYR A 275 38.00 -14.15 0.72
C TYR A 275 39.46 -13.94 0.34
N VAL A 276 40.34 -14.34 1.24
CA VAL A 276 41.79 -14.19 1.12
C VAL A 276 42.36 -15.47 0.49
N PRO A 277 43.02 -15.38 -0.69
CA PRO A 277 43.62 -16.53 -1.34
C PRO A 277 44.64 -17.25 -0.46
N GLN A 278 44.88 -18.53 -0.77
CA GLN A 278 45.95 -19.28 -0.12
C GLN A 278 47.32 -18.62 -0.41
N GLY A 279 48.15 -18.48 0.62
CA GLY A 279 49.44 -17.80 0.51
C GLY A 279 49.37 -16.29 0.73
N MET A 280 48.20 -15.73 1.07
CA MET A 280 48.06 -14.38 1.61
C MET A 280 47.53 -14.43 3.05
N GLU A 281 47.86 -13.42 3.83
CA GLU A 281 47.37 -13.22 5.18
C GLU A 281 47.02 -11.75 5.44
N LEU A 282 45.97 -11.53 6.24
CA LEU A 282 45.60 -10.20 6.70
C LEU A 282 46.54 -9.77 7.82
N ILE A 283 47.02 -8.52 7.77
CA ILE A 283 47.90 -7.98 8.81
C ILE A 283 47.05 -7.57 10.02
N PRO A 284 47.25 -8.17 11.20
CA PRO A 284 46.48 -7.82 12.39
C PRO A 284 46.65 -6.35 12.81
N GLY A 285 45.60 -5.75 13.31
CA GLY A 285 45.55 -4.36 13.75
C GLY A 285 45.57 -3.32 12.62
N SER A 286 45.46 -3.75 11.36
CA SER A 286 45.53 -2.88 10.18
C SER A 286 44.16 -2.34 9.71
N SER A 287 43.06 -2.77 10.35
CA SER A 287 41.69 -2.44 9.93
C SER A 287 41.21 -1.07 10.40
N TYR A 288 40.69 -0.26 9.47
CA TYR A 288 40.08 1.06 9.73
C TYR A 288 38.77 1.22 8.96
N ILE A 289 37.87 2.05 9.50
CA ILE A 289 36.61 2.43 8.86
C ILE A 289 36.50 3.95 8.75
N GLN A 290 35.92 4.46 7.67
CA GLN A 290 35.61 5.88 7.51
C GLN A 290 34.11 6.11 7.29
N TYR A 291 33.53 6.95 8.14
CA TYR A 291 32.15 7.44 8.06
C TYR A 291 31.90 8.62 9.04
N LYS A 292 31.07 9.63 8.73
CA LYS A 292 30.45 9.96 7.43
C LYS A 292 31.50 10.46 6.44
N ILE A 293 31.31 10.20 5.17
CA ILE A 293 32.22 10.65 4.11
C ILE A 293 31.90 12.12 3.84
N VAL A 294 32.78 13.05 4.21
CA VAL A 294 32.54 14.50 4.03
C VAL A 294 33.05 15.03 2.68
N ASN A 295 33.77 14.23 1.90
CA ASN A 295 34.36 14.62 0.61
C ASN A 295 34.02 13.57 -0.47
N THR A 296 33.63 14.04 -1.67
CA THR A 296 33.15 13.20 -2.79
C THR A 296 34.25 12.57 -3.64
N VAL A 297 35.51 12.89 -3.38
CA VAL A 297 36.65 12.22 -4.02
C VAL A 297 37.01 11.02 -3.14
N PRO A 298 37.26 9.81 -3.70
CA PRO A 298 37.84 8.71 -2.93
C PRO A 298 38.98 9.29 -2.11
N PRO A 299 38.93 9.22 -0.77
CA PRO A 299 39.94 9.88 0.03
C PRO A 299 41.27 9.35 -0.44
N THR A 300 42.20 10.25 -0.81
CA THR A 300 43.61 9.87 -0.84
C THR A 300 43.86 9.19 0.50
N PRO A 301 44.38 7.94 0.50
CA PRO A 301 44.42 7.08 1.68
C PRO A 301 45.43 7.63 2.70
N ASN A 302 45.09 8.74 3.33
CA ASN A 302 45.84 9.33 4.41
C ASN A 302 45.08 9.02 5.70
N ILE A 303 45.47 7.90 6.31
CA ILE A 303 45.01 7.45 7.62
C ILE A 303 45.23 8.47 8.74
N ASN A 304 46.07 9.49 8.51
CA ASN A 304 46.29 10.59 9.45
C ASN A 304 45.21 11.69 9.34
N SER A 305 44.31 11.61 8.36
CA SER A 305 43.08 12.39 8.40
C SER A 305 42.20 11.83 9.51
N GLY A 306 41.77 12.66 10.46
CA GLY A 306 40.96 12.25 11.62
C GLY A 306 39.59 11.63 11.30
N SER A 307 39.32 11.33 10.03
CA SER A 307 38.11 10.70 9.50
C SER A 307 38.16 9.18 9.56
N TRP A 308 39.35 8.56 9.62
CA TRP A 308 39.51 7.11 9.77
C TRP A 308 39.49 6.72 11.24
N LYS A 309 38.70 5.71 11.57
CA LYS A 309 38.59 5.16 12.92
C LYS A 309 39.08 3.72 12.91
N LYS A 310 39.99 3.41 13.83
CA LYS A 310 40.50 2.05 14.01
C LYS A 310 39.35 1.13 14.44
N ILE A 311 39.27 -0.05 13.84
CA ILE A 311 38.30 -1.10 14.19
C ILE A 311 39.04 -2.39 14.55
N GLY A 312 38.31 -3.36 15.10
CA GLY A 312 38.83 -4.70 15.36
C GLY A 312 39.13 -5.45 14.06
N ASP A 313 40.03 -6.43 14.16
CA ASP A 313 40.35 -7.34 13.07
C ASP A 313 39.15 -8.24 12.71
N PRO A 314 39.07 -8.71 11.45
CA PRO A 314 37.99 -9.62 11.07
C PRO A 314 38.14 -10.97 11.77
N SER A 315 37.01 -11.60 12.05
CA SER A 315 36.99 -12.97 12.55
C SER A 315 37.14 -13.96 11.40
N PHE A 316 38.00 -14.96 11.55
CA PHE A 316 38.05 -16.10 10.65
C PHE A 316 36.72 -16.88 10.70
N VAL A 317 36.07 -17.07 9.55
CA VAL A 317 34.79 -17.79 9.42
C VAL A 317 35.02 -19.24 9.02
N GLY A 318 36.00 -19.50 8.16
CA GLY A 318 36.28 -20.83 7.65
C GLY A 318 37.01 -20.83 6.32
N ASN A 319 37.36 -22.02 5.84
CA ASN A 319 37.96 -22.21 4.52
C ASN A 319 36.85 -22.36 3.46
N VAL A 320 37.05 -21.75 2.30
CA VAL A 320 36.19 -21.83 1.12
C VAL A 320 37.01 -22.21 -0.11
N ALA A 321 36.35 -22.55 -1.22
CA ALA A 321 37.04 -22.91 -2.47
C ALA A 321 37.99 -21.80 -3.00
N LEU A 322 37.74 -20.54 -2.61
CA LEU A 322 38.54 -19.38 -3.00
C LEU A 322 39.68 -19.04 -2.01
N GLY A 323 39.83 -19.77 -0.91
CA GLY A 323 40.82 -19.49 0.13
C GLY A 323 40.21 -19.46 1.53
N GLN A 324 40.61 -18.47 2.34
CA GLN A 324 40.15 -18.27 3.71
C GLN A 324 39.11 -17.16 3.77
N ASN A 325 37.98 -17.37 4.45
CA ASN A 325 36.96 -16.35 4.65
C ASN A 325 37.15 -15.62 5.99
N TYR A 326 37.24 -14.30 5.93
CA TYR A 326 37.34 -13.38 7.04
C TYR A 326 36.16 -12.41 7.06
N ARG A 327 35.55 -12.19 8.22
CA ARG A 327 34.33 -11.38 8.37
C ARG A 327 34.49 -10.23 9.33
N TRP A 328 34.08 -9.03 8.89
CA TRP A 328 33.80 -7.91 9.78
C TRP A 328 32.30 -7.84 10.08
N ASN A 329 31.94 -7.80 11.37
CA ASN A 329 30.62 -7.35 11.79
C ASN A 329 30.62 -5.82 11.81
N VAL A 330 30.36 -5.24 10.63
CA VAL A 330 30.43 -3.80 10.42
C VAL A 330 29.47 -3.09 11.36
N THR A 331 28.28 -3.61 11.61
CA THR A 331 27.28 -2.94 12.47
C THR A 331 27.78 -2.71 13.89
N SER A 332 28.44 -3.71 14.50
CA SER A 332 29.01 -3.55 15.84
C SER A 332 30.25 -2.63 15.87
N LEU A 333 31.10 -2.73 14.85
CA LEU A 333 32.32 -1.92 14.76
C LEU A 333 32.00 -0.45 14.45
N TRP A 334 30.96 -0.24 13.66
CA TRP A 334 30.35 1.03 13.32
C TRP A 334 29.71 1.74 14.51
N GLN A 335 28.95 1.00 15.34
CA GLN A 335 28.41 1.54 16.59
C GLN A 335 29.52 2.07 17.50
N ALA A 336 30.57 1.29 17.69
CA ALA A 336 31.72 1.67 18.50
C ALA A 336 32.45 2.89 17.92
N ALA A 337 32.54 2.99 16.58
CA ALA A 337 33.22 4.08 15.92
C ALA A 337 32.38 5.37 15.86
N THR A 338 31.07 5.30 15.62
CA THR A 338 30.25 6.45 15.18
C THR A 338 29.08 6.80 16.11
N GLY A 339 28.70 5.91 17.03
CA GLY A 339 27.53 6.08 17.90
C GLY A 339 26.18 5.85 17.23
N ASN A 340 26.15 5.58 15.91
CA ASN A 340 24.96 5.18 15.16
C ASN A 340 25.03 3.69 14.81
N ASN A 341 23.90 3.05 14.48
CA ASN A 341 23.83 1.62 14.12
C ASN A 341 23.31 1.35 12.71
N LEU A 342 23.06 2.40 11.94
CA LEU A 342 22.30 2.33 10.69
C LEU A 342 23.10 3.00 9.57
N LEU A 343 23.10 2.37 8.40
CA LEU A 343 23.58 2.95 7.15
C LEU A 343 22.37 3.42 6.35
N GLY A 344 22.26 4.73 6.09
CA GLY A 344 21.12 5.33 5.40
C GLY A 344 20.91 4.71 4.01
N GLY A 345 19.67 4.62 3.55
CA GLY A 345 19.38 4.38 2.13
C GLY A 345 19.21 5.71 1.40
N PRO A 346 19.53 5.82 0.09
CA PRO A 346 19.21 7.01 -0.71
C PRO A 346 17.71 7.39 -0.76
N GLY A 347 16.81 6.52 -0.28
CA GLY A 347 15.36 6.74 -0.33
C GLY A 347 14.77 7.43 0.92
N GLY A 348 14.61 8.75 0.87
CA GLY A 348 13.60 9.48 1.66
C GLY A 348 12.22 9.43 0.99
N SER A 349 11.14 9.68 1.74
CA SER A 349 9.75 9.72 1.26
C SER A 349 9.56 10.59 0.01
N PHE A 350 8.62 10.20 -0.86
CA PHE A 350 8.34 10.89 -2.12
C PHE A 350 7.85 12.34 -1.88
N PRO A 351 8.31 13.35 -2.66
CA PRO A 351 9.34 13.25 -3.69
C PRO A 351 10.71 12.98 -3.08
N TYR A 352 11.39 11.94 -3.59
CA TYR A 352 12.60 11.35 -3.00
C TYR A 352 13.66 12.42 -2.72
N GLN A 353 13.72 12.91 -1.49
CA GLN A 353 14.84 13.70 -1.04
C GLN A 353 15.86 12.73 -0.47
N ILE A 354 17.00 12.64 -1.15
CA ILE A 354 18.18 11.93 -0.68
C ILE A 354 18.45 12.43 0.74
N GLN A 355 18.25 11.60 1.75
CA GLN A 355 18.80 11.86 3.08
C GLN A 355 20.31 11.69 2.97
N ASN A 356 20.99 12.75 2.54
CA ASN A 356 22.43 12.90 2.48
C ASN A 356 23.19 11.71 1.83
N LEU A 357 23.68 11.87 0.59
CA LEU A 357 24.49 10.88 -0.14
C LEU A 357 25.65 10.29 0.70
N ASP A 358 26.15 11.08 1.65
CA ASP A 358 27.25 10.73 2.55
C ASP A 358 26.86 9.74 3.67
N SER A 359 25.55 9.55 3.88
CA SER A 359 25.02 8.68 4.93
C SER A 359 24.79 7.24 4.49
N SER A 360 24.80 6.98 3.17
CA SER A 360 24.53 5.68 2.57
C SER A 360 25.78 4.91 2.16
N LYS A 361 26.97 5.40 2.51
CA LYS A 361 28.25 4.86 2.04
C LYS A 361 29.28 4.81 3.15
N PHE A 362 30.17 3.82 3.13
CA PHE A 362 31.33 3.78 4.03
C PHE A 362 32.55 3.14 3.36
N TYR A 363 33.73 3.39 3.92
CA TYR A 363 34.97 2.74 3.50
C TYR A 363 35.53 1.82 4.58
N ILE A 364 36.03 0.66 4.20
CA ILE A 364 36.90 -0.17 5.04
C ILE A 364 38.28 -0.25 4.40
N ARG A 365 39.31 -0.08 5.22
CA ARG A 365 40.71 -0.18 4.87
C ARG A 365 41.36 -1.29 5.69
N PHE A 366 42.19 -2.11 5.08
CA PHE A 366 43.06 -3.07 5.77
C PHE A 366 44.32 -3.35 4.95
N LEU A 367 45.31 -3.98 5.58
CA LEU A 367 46.53 -4.44 4.91
C LEU A 367 46.54 -5.97 4.84
N ALA A 368 47.08 -6.50 3.75
CA ALA A 368 47.35 -7.93 3.60
C ALA A 368 48.73 -8.13 2.95
N GLN A 369 49.39 -9.24 3.25
CA GLN A 369 50.69 -9.56 2.67
C GLN A 369 50.70 -11.00 2.15
N SER A 370 51.60 -11.28 1.22
CA SER A 370 51.89 -12.65 0.80
C SER A 370 52.80 -13.36 1.81
N SER A 371 52.66 -14.68 1.93
CA SER A 371 53.48 -15.48 2.84
C SER A 371 54.94 -15.51 2.38
N CYS A 372 55.85 -15.11 3.27
CA CYS A 372 57.28 -14.92 3.03
C CYS A 372 58.14 -16.18 2.82
N GLY A 373 57.53 -17.32 2.46
CA GLY A 373 58.17 -18.64 2.51
C GLY A 373 58.24 -19.38 1.17
N PHE A 374 57.93 -18.76 0.04
CA PHE A 374 57.99 -19.44 -1.26
C PHE A 374 59.44 -19.68 -1.70
N LEU A 375 59.98 -20.85 -1.33
CA LEU A 375 61.17 -21.39 -1.96
C LEU A 375 60.76 -22.06 -3.28
N THR A 376 60.87 -21.35 -4.40
CA THR A 376 60.81 -22.00 -5.72
C THR A 376 62.06 -22.88 -5.86
N ARG A 377 61.92 -24.18 -5.62
CA ARG A 377 62.90 -25.15 -6.15
C ARG A 377 62.49 -25.42 -7.59
N TYR A 378 63.38 -25.04 -8.51
CA TYR A 378 63.28 -25.10 -9.98
C TYR A 378 62.68 -23.87 -10.66
N GLU A 379 63.33 -23.49 -11.77
CA GLU A 379 62.86 -22.54 -12.78
C GLU A 379 61.51 -22.98 -13.33
N ASP A 380 60.41 -22.66 -12.66
CA ASP A 380 59.07 -22.86 -13.19
C ASP A 380 58.09 -21.82 -12.64
N THR A 381 57.41 -21.17 -13.59
CA THR A 381 56.08 -20.56 -13.52
C THR A 381 55.73 -19.70 -12.29
N PHE A 382 55.73 -18.38 -12.49
CA PHE A 382 55.08 -17.42 -11.59
C PHE A 382 53.60 -17.82 -11.38
N CYS A 383 53.22 -18.19 -10.16
CA CYS A 383 51.82 -18.33 -9.79
C CYS A 383 51.23 -16.92 -9.60
N SER A 384 50.36 -16.52 -10.51
CA SER A 384 49.40 -15.45 -10.29
C SER A 384 48.50 -15.84 -9.11
N PHE A 385 48.49 -15.05 -8.03
CA PHE A 385 47.50 -15.20 -6.97
C PHE A 385 46.16 -14.68 -7.48
N GLY A 386 45.08 -15.41 -7.18
CA GLY A 386 43.73 -14.93 -7.45
C GLY A 386 43.41 -13.65 -6.66
N PRO A 387 42.41 -12.88 -7.08
CA PRO A 387 41.99 -11.67 -6.38
C PRO A 387 41.50 -11.94 -4.95
N ILE A 388 41.70 -11.00 -4.02
CA ILE A 388 40.84 -10.93 -2.83
C ILE A 388 39.43 -10.63 -3.32
N THR A 389 38.51 -11.56 -3.09
CA THR A 389 37.10 -11.41 -3.46
C THR A 389 36.36 -10.87 -2.24
N MET A 390 35.42 -9.95 -2.44
CA MET A 390 34.62 -9.42 -1.35
C MET A 390 33.14 -9.63 -1.59
N SER A 391 32.41 -9.83 -0.49
CA SER A 391 30.96 -9.86 -0.50
C SER A 391 30.39 -9.15 0.71
N VAL A 392 29.28 -8.44 0.50
CA VAL A 392 28.49 -7.87 1.59
C VAL A 392 27.15 -8.57 1.65
N GLY A 393 26.64 -8.77 2.86
CA GLY A 393 25.35 -9.39 3.07
C GLY A 393 24.74 -8.98 4.41
N ARG A 394 23.46 -9.32 4.56
CA ARG A 394 22.74 -9.27 5.84
C ARG A 394 22.57 -10.70 6.35
N VAL A 395 22.52 -10.87 7.67
CA VAL A 395 22.16 -12.17 8.27
C VAL A 395 20.81 -12.63 7.68
N GLY A 396 20.82 -13.69 6.87
CA GLY A 396 19.63 -14.30 6.26
C GLY A 396 19.27 -13.88 4.82
N GLN A 397 20.16 -13.22 4.06
CA GLN A 397 19.97 -12.94 2.62
C GLN A 397 21.21 -13.26 1.77
N ASP A 398 21.00 -13.37 0.45
CA ASP A 398 22.01 -13.73 -0.56
C ASP A 398 23.21 -12.77 -0.59
N PHE A 399 24.39 -13.33 -0.87
CA PHE A 399 25.67 -12.62 -0.93
C PHE A 399 25.95 -12.13 -2.35
N PHE A 400 26.25 -10.83 -2.50
CA PHE A 400 26.79 -10.29 -3.75
C PHE A 400 28.31 -10.46 -3.76
N THR A 401 28.84 -11.19 -4.74
CA THR A 401 30.28 -11.52 -4.83
C THR A 401 30.91 -10.74 -5.98
N LEU A 402 31.95 -9.96 -5.70
CA LEU A 402 32.78 -9.32 -6.72
C LEU A 402 34.09 -10.07 -6.92
N LYS A 403 34.37 -10.41 -8.17
CA LYS A 403 35.58 -11.11 -8.61
C LYS A 403 36.48 -10.08 -9.30
N ASN A 404 37.61 -9.69 -8.71
CA ASN A 404 38.57 -8.85 -9.45
C ASN A 404 39.26 -9.70 -10.52
N ILE A 405 39.35 -9.22 -11.76
CA ILE A 405 40.00 -9.96 -12.85
C ILE A 405 41.40 -9.39 -13.05
N CYS A 406 42.41 -10.03 -12.46
CA CYS A 406 43.79 -9.88 -12.95
C CYS A 406 43.99 -10.84 -14.13
N THR A 407 44.16 -10.30 -15.34
CA THR A 407 44.38 -11.09 -16.56
C THR A 407 45.83 -11.58 -16.65
N ASN A 408 45.99 -12.84 -17.10
CA ASN A 408 47.28 -13.47 -17.37
C ASN A 408 48.04 -12.75 -18.51
N THR A 409 49.21 -12.19 -18.22
CA THR A 409 50.20 -11.82 -19.23
C THR A 409 51.46 -12.68 -19.08
N HIS A 410 51.67 -13.60 -20.02
CA HIS A 410 52.92 -14.33 -20.15
C HIS A 410 54.06 -13.40 -20.59
N HIS A 411 54.98 -13.06 -19.69
CA HIS A 411 56.28 -12.50 -20.08
C HIS A 411 57.31 -13.62 -20.23
N ARG A 412 57.78 -13.84 -21.46
CA ARG A 412 59.04 -14.57 -21.70
C ARG A 412 60.20 -13.69 -21.24
N SER A 413 61.08 -14.23 -20.39
CA SER A 413 62.37 -13.62 -20.11
C SER A 413 63.17 -13.50 -21.41
N LYS A 414 63.75 -12.33 -21.68
CA LYS A 414 64.85 -12.19 -22.63
C LYS A 414 66.14 -12.43 -21.87
N ASP A 415 66.88 -13.45 -22.30
CA ASP A 415 68.20 -13.79 -21.78
C ASP A 415 69.16 -12.60 -21.90
N ILE A 416 69.75 -12.19 -20.78
CA ILE A 416 70.99 -11.43 -20.76
C ILE A 416 72.12 -12.45 -20.63
N VAL A 417 72.64 -12.90 -21.76
CA VAL A 417 73.91 -13.63 -21.79
C VAL A 417 75.04 -12.62 -21.67
N ARG A 418 75.76 -12.67 -20.55
CA ARG A 418 77.09 -12.06 -20.41
C ARG A 418 78.10 -12.85 -21.24
N SER A 419 78.77 -12.18 -22.17
CA SER A 419 80.16 -12.43 -22.57
C SER A 419 80.80 -11.10 -22.93
#